data_AF-A0A2X1AKK5-F1
#
_entry.id   AF-A0A2X1AKK5-F1
#
_cell.length_a   1.000
_cell.length_b   1.000
_cell.length_c   1.000
_cell.angle_alpha   90.00
_cell.angle_beta   90.00
_cell.angle_gamma   90.00
#
_symmetry.space_group_name_H-M   'P 1'
#
loop_
_entity.id
_entity.type
_entity.pdbx_description
1 polymer ?
#
loop_
_entity_poly.entity_id
_entity_poly.type
_entity_poly.pdbx_seq_one_letter_code
_entity_poly.pdbx_strand_id
1 'polypeptide(L)' 'MTQRVNVQTCTLRRDGQHLVTYRVGSSVYSALSPKFVQPGTDVRVRDGKVVG' A
#
# COMPACT_ATOMS: atom_id res chain seq x y z
N MET A 1 12.11 -5.19 6.61
CA MET A 1 12.60 -5.31 5.21
C MET A 1 11.75 -4.40 4.34
N THR A 2 12.34 -3.61 3.44
CA THR A 2 11.58 -2.70 2.56
C THR A 2 11.38 -3.34 1.20
N GLN A 3 10.15 -3.38 0.69
CA GLN A 3 9.81 -3.96 -0.60
C GLN A 3 9.20 -2.90 -1.52
N ARG A 4 9.58 -2.91 -2.81
CA ARG A 4 8.92 -2.09 -3.84
C ARG A 4 7.76 -2.87 -4.42
N VAL A 5 6.57 -2.28 -4.42
CA VAL A 5 5.33 -2.92 -4.83
C VAL A 5 4.48 -1.97 -5.66
N ASN A 6 3.71 -2.52 -6.59
CA ASN A 6 2.75 -1.75 -7.38
C ASN A 6 1.37 -1.75 -6.70
N VAL A 7 0.80 -0.58 -6.52
CA VAL A 7 -0.50 -0.43 -5.86
C VAL A 7 -1.64 -0.88 -6.77
N GLN A 8 -2.46 -1.81 -6.30
CA GLN A 8 -3.67 -2.23 -7.02
C GLN A 8 -4.87 -1.37 -6.66
N THR A 9 -5.09 -1.16 -5.37
CA THR A 9 -6.20 -0.35 -4.87
C THR A 9 -5.78 0.44 -3.65
N CYS A 10 -6.45 1.56 -3.43
CA CYS A 10 -6.25 2.44 -2.29
C CYS A 10 -7.61 2.92 -1.80
N THR A 11 -7.94 2.63 -0.54
CA THR A 11 -9.26 2.93 0.03
C THR A 11 -9.13 3.67 1.36
N LEU A 12 -9.87 4.75 1.53
CA LEU A 12 -9.92 5.49 2.79
C LEU A 12 -10.62 4.67 3.88
N ARG A 13 -10.01 4.59 5.05
CA ARG A 13 -10.56 3.94 6.25
C ARG A 13 -11.19 4.98 7.18
N ARG A 14 -11.97 4.50 8.16
CA ARG A 14 -12.64 5.34 9.17
C ARG A 14 -11.69 6.11 10.08
N ASP A 15 -10.47 5.60 10.29
CA ASP A 15 -9.41 6.24 11.08
C ASP A 15 -8.60 7.28 10.29
N GLY A 16 -9.03 7.64 9.08
CA GLY A 16 -8.36 8.65 8.24
C GLY A 16 -7.12 8.14 7.50
N GLN A 17 -6.72 6.88 7.71
CA GLN A 17 -5.64 6.24 6.95
C GLN A 17 -6.15 5.61 5.65
N HIS A 18 -5.25 5.46 4.68
CA HIS A 18 -5.53 4.78 3.43
C HIS A 18 -5.01 3.34 3.50
N LEU A 19 -5.89 2.39 3.23
CA LEU A 19 -5.53 0.99 3.03
C LEU A 19 -5.08 0.80 1.59
N VAL A 20 -3.81 0.47 1.40
CA VAL A 20 -3.18 0.19 0.12
C VAL A 20 -3.09 -1.31 -0.06
N THR A 21 -3.61 -1.83 -1.15
CA THR A 21 -3.60 -3.26 -1.48
C THR A 21 -2.68 -3.51 -2.66
N TYR A 22 -1.86 -4.55 -2.58
CA TYR A 22 -0.86 -4.88 -3.61
C TYR A 22 -0.64 -6.39 -3.68
N ARG A 23 -0.05 -6.87 -4.77
CA ARG A 23 0.32 -8.28 -4.94
C ARG A 23 1.83 -8.47 -4.87
N VAL A 24 2.24 -9.56 -4.24
CA VAL A 24 3.61 -10.08 -4.29
C VAL A 24 3.52 -11.55 -4.66
N GLY A 25 3.97 -11.88 -5.88
CA GLY A 25 3.70 -13.18 -6.49
C GLY A 25 2.19 -13.44 -6.59
N SER A 26 1.74 -14.59 -6.07
CA SER A 26 0.32 -14.99 -6.09
C SER A 26 -0.48 -14.49 -4.87
N SER A 27 0.16 -13.82 -3.91
CA SER A 27 -0.48 -13.40 -2.66
C SER A 27 -0.84 -11.91 -2.68
N VAL A 28 -1.98 -11.58 -2.08
CA VAL A 28 -2.46 -10.20 -1.88
C VAL A 28 -2.12 -9.76 -0.47
N TYR A 29 -1.55 -8.57 -0.35
CA TYR A 29 -1.15 -7.95 0.91
C TYR A 29 -1.75 -6.55 1.02
N SER A 30 -1.70 -6.01 2.23
CA SER A 30 -2.17 -4.65 2.50
C SER A 30 -1.17 -3.89 3.38
N ALA A 31 -1.08 -2.58 3.14
CA ALA A 31 -0.30 -1.65 3.94
C ALA A 31 -1.10 -0.38 4.23
N LEU A 32 -0.72 0.34 5.28
CA LEU A 32 -1.32 1.62 5.64
C LEU A 32 -0.50 2.77 5.05
N SER A 33 -1.19 3.78 4.53
CA SER A 33 -0.61 5.02 4.05
C SER A 33 -1.32 6.21 4.69
N PRO A 34 -0.59 7.25 5.15
CA PRO A 34 -1.22 8.48 5.62
C PRO A 34 -1.81 9.31 4.47
N LYS A 35 -1.47 9.00 3.22
CA LYS A 35 -1.90 9.73 2.03
C LYS A 35 -2.55 8.78 1.02
N PHE A 36 -3.44 9.31 0.19
CA PHE A 36 -3.94 8.59 -0.96
C PHE A 36 -2.78 8.23 -1.90
N VAL A 37 -2.71 6.97 -2.31
CA VAL A 37 -1.78 6.49 -3.32
C VAL A 37 -2.57 6.06 -4.54
N GLN A 38 -2.24 6.60 -5.70
CA GLN A 38 -2.93 6.27 -6.94
C GLN A 38 -2.66 4.81 -7.33
N PRO A 39 -3.70 4.02 -7.68
CA PRO A 39 -3.52 2.71 -8.31
C PRO A 39 -2.58 2.77 -9.51
N GLY A 40 -1.73 1.75 -9.67
CA GLY A 40 -0.67 1.70 -10.67
C GLY A 40 0.64 2.37 -10.25
N THR A 41 0.67 3.07 -9.11
CA THR A 41 1.91 3.70 -8.58
C THR A 41 2.79 2.66 -7.91
N ASP A 42 4.09 2.72 -8.15
CA ASP A 42 5.07 1.97 -7.36
C ASP A 42 5.36 2.68 -6.04
N VAL A 43 5.23 1.95 -4.93
CA VAL A 43 5.58 2.45 -3.59
C VAL A 43 6.54 1.51 -2.88
N ARG A 44 7.20 2.01 -1.84
CA ARG A 44 7.96 1.20 -0.90
C ARG A 44 7.09 0.87 0.30
N VAL A 45 7.06 -0.39 0.70
CA VAL A 45 6.37 -0.85 1.91
C VAL A 45 7.39 -1.41 2.88
N ARG A 46 7.26 -1.02 4.15
CA ARG A 46 8.05 -1.54 5.27
C ARG A 46 7.13 -1.73 6.47
N ASP A 47 7.15 -2.92 7.05
CA ASP A 47 6.39 -3.28 8.27
C ASP A 47 4.88 -2.94 8.17
N GLY A 48 4.27 -3.24 7.02
CA GLY A 48 2.85 -3.00 6.76
C GLY A 48 2.49 -1.52 6.55
N LYS A 49 3.46 -0.65 6.31
CA LYS A 49 3.26 0.79 6.04
C LYS A 49 3.91 1.20 4.74
N VAL A 50 3.24 2.08 4.00
CA VAL A 50 3.84 2.76 2.85
C VAL A 50 4.84 3.79 3.37
N VAL A 51 6.07 3.73 2.86
CA VAL A 51 7.16 4.65 3.18
C VAL A 51 7.57 5.38 1.90
N GLY A 52 7.67 6.70 1.98
CA GLY A 52 8.18 7.58 0.91
C GLY A 52 9.70 7.54 0.86
#